data_AF-A0A346SN87-F1
#
_entry.id   AF-A0A346SN87-F1
#
_cell.length_a   1.000
_cell.length_b   1.000
_cell.length_c   1.000
_cell.angle_alpha   90.00
_cell.angle_beta   90.00
_cell.angle_gamma   90.00
#
_symmetry.space_group_name_H-M   'P 1'
#
loop_
_entity.id
_entity.type
_entity.pdbx_description
1 polymer ?
#
loop_
_entity_poly.entity_id
_entity_poly.type
_entity_poly.pdbx_seq_one_letter_code
_entity_poly.pdbx_strand_id
1 'polypeptide(L)' 'MSELYLTPTIAALIFFAVVVCGHNFRMAWKQQPPGWQKRAWFFGVPAGVGLLVLGFLPLKM' A
#
# COMPACT_ATOMS: atom_id res chain seq x y z
N MET A 1 5.22 27.19 -3.32
CA MET A 1 5.57 25.80 -2.96
C MET A 1 4.30 25.16 -2.39
N SER A 2 3.67 24.25 -3.11
CA SER A 2 2.50 23.53 -2.59
C SER A 2 3.01 22.50 -1.60
N GLU A 3 2.87 22.78 -0.32
CA GLU A 3 3.30 21.85 0.73
C GLU A 3 2.37 20.63 0.72
N LEU A 4 2.86 19.51 0.18
CA LEU A 4 2.17 18.22 0.15
C LEU A 4 2.17 17.63 1.56
N TYR A 5 1.09 17.89 2.30
CA TYR A 5 0.87 17.29 3.61
C TYR A 5 -0.20 16.20 3.54
N LEU A 6 0.03 15.13 4.29
CA LEU A 6 -0.93 14.06 4.45
C LEU A 6 -1.77 14.33 5.70
N THR A 7 -3.10 14.44 5.56
CA THR A 7 -3.97 14.55 6.74
C THR A 7 -4.02 13.20 7.47
N PRO A 8 -4.19 13.17 8.81
CA PRO A 8 -4.21 11.92 9.57
C PRO A 8 -5.24 10.91 9.07
N THR A 9 -6.41 11.39 8.64
CA THR A 9 -7.47 10.55 8.07
C THR A 9 -7.05 9.88 6.76
N ILE A 10 -6.40 10.63 5.86
CA ILE A 10 -5.90 10.09 4.59
C ILE A 10 -4.75 9.11 4.85
N ALA A 11 -3.84 9.44 5.76
CA ALA A 11 -2.76 8.55 6.17
C ALA A 11 -3.29 7.20 6.69
N ALA A 12 -4.32 7.23 7.55
CA ALA A 12 -4.96 6.02 8.07
C ALA A 12 -5.60 5.17 6.96
N LEU A 13 -6.28 5.81 5.99
CA LEU A 13 -6.87 5.11 4.85
C LEU A 13 -5.81 4.45 3.95
N ILE A 14 -4.71 5.15 3.67
CA ILE A 14 -3.60 4.60 2.90
C ILE A 14 -2.98 3.43 3.65
N PHE A 15 -2.75 3.58 4.96
CA PHE A 15 -2.20 2.50 5.78
C PHE A 15 -3.10 1.26 5.78
N PHE A 16 -4.41 1.45 5.93
CA PHE A 16 -5.38 0.36 5.83
C PHE A 16 -5.32 -0.34 4.46
N ALA A 17 -5.28 0.43 3.36
CA ALA A 17 -5.17 -0.11 2.01
C ALA A 17 -3.87 -0.91 1.82
N VAL A 18 -2.74 -0.41 2.33
CA VAL A 18 -1.44 -1.09 2.32
C VAL A 18 -1.52 -2.44 3.06
N VAL A 19 -2.15 -2.47 4.24
CA VAL A 19 -2.30 -3.71 5.03
C VAL A 19 -3.14 -4.74 4.28
N VAL A 20 -4.26 -4.33 3.69
CA VAL A 20 -5.13 -5.22 2.88
C VAL A 20 -4.38 -5.75 1.66
N CYS A 21 -3.66 -4.88 0.95
CA CYS A 21 -2.86 -5.28 -0.21
C CYS A 21 -1.73 -6.24 0.19
N GLY A 22 -1.03 -5.98 1.30
CA GLY A 22 0.01 -6.86 1.83
C GLY A 22 -0.52 -8.24 2.25
N HIS A 23 -1.71 -8.27 2.86
CA HIS A 23 -2.39 -9.53 3.18
C HIS A 23 -2.70 -10.33 1.90
N ASN A 24 -3.30 -9.68 0.90
CA ASN A 24 -3.64 -10.33 -0.38
C ASN A 24 -2.40 -10.77 -1.17
N PHE A 25 -1.31 -9.99 -1.14
CA PHE A 25 -0.01 -10.37 -1.67
C PHE A 25 0.47 -11.68 -1.05
N ARG A 26 0.50 -11.75 0.29
CA ARG A 26 0.98 -12.93 1.01
C ARG A 26 0.07 -14.13 0.82
N MET A 27 -1.24 -13.91 0.67
CA MET A 27 -2.19 -14.97 0.36
C MET A 27 -1.97 -15.52 -1.05
N ALA A 28 -1.82 -14.66 -2.07
CA ALA A 28 -1.51 -15.06 -3.44
C ALA A 28 -0.16 -15.79 -3.54
N TRP A 29 0.85 -15.34 -2.80
CA TRP A 29 2.17 -15.98 -2.73
C TRP A 29 2.10 -17.39 -2.13
N LYS A 30 1.25 -17.61 -1.11
CA LYS A 30 1.08 -18.92 -0.47
C LYS A 30 0.20 -19.88 -1.27
N GLN A 31 -0.91 -19.40 -1.83
CA GLN A 31 -1.87 -20.23 -2.56
C GLN A 31 -1.42 -20.58 -3.98
N GLN A 32 -0.51 -19.79 -4.55
CA GLN A 32 0.04 -19.95 -5.91
C GLN A 32 -0.99 -20.35 -7.00
N PRO A 33 -2.19 -19.72 -7.08
CA PRO A 33 -3.14 -20.01 -8.14
C PRO A 33 -2.54 -19.72 -9.53
N PRO A 34 -3.15 -20.21 -10.62
CA PRO A 34 -2.74 -19.85 -11.98
C PRO A 34 -2.64 -18.33 -12.14
N GLY A 35 -1.45 -17.82 -12.50
CA GLY A 35 -1.20 -16.37 -12.60
C GLY A 35 -0.94 -15.65 -11.27
N TRP A 36 -0.57 -16.36 -10.20
CA TRP A 36 -0.28 -15.77 -8.88
C TRP A 36 0.77 -14.66 -8.91
N GLN A 37 1.78 -14.75 -9.78
CA GLN A 37 2.82 -13.73 -9.93
C GLN A 37 2.21 -12.39 -10.32
N LYS A 38 1.28 -12.37 -11.29
CA LYS A 38 0.60 -11.15 -11.72
C LYS A 38 -0.24 -10.57 -10.58
N ARG A 39 -0.98 -11.40 -9.85
CA ARG A 39 -1.76 -10.98 -8.67
C ARG A 39 -0.87 -10.43 -7.56
N ALA A 40 0.25 -11.09 -7.28
CA ALA A 40 1.23 -10.63 -6.31
C ALA A 40 1.76 -9.26 -6.72
N TRP A 41 2.21 -9.05 -7.96
CA TRP A 41 2.62 -7.72 -8.42
C TRP A 41 1.50 -6.68 -8.35
N PHE A 42 0.27 -7.05 -8.70
CA PHE A 42 -0.89 -6.15 -8.67
C PHE A 42 -1.22 -5.65 -7.25
N PHE A 43 -1.01 -6.47 -6.21
CA PHE A 43 -1.20 -6.05 -4.82
C PHE A 43 0.07 -5.48 -4.18
N GLY A 44 1.24 -5.97 -4.58
CA GLY A 44 2.54 -5.57 -4.02
C GLY A 44 2.96 -4.17 -4.44
N VAL A 45 2.74 -3.79 -5.70
CA VAL A 45 3.07 -2.45 -6.22
C VAL A 45 2.30 -1.34 -5.50
N PRO A 46 0.96 -1.35 -5.41
CA PRO A 46 0.23 -0.31 -4.70
C PRO A 46 0.53 -0.32 -3.19
N ALA A 47 0.78 -1.48 -2.57
CA ALA A 47 1.23 -1.54 -1.18
C ALA A 47 2.58 -0.85 -0.98
N GLY A 48 3.55 -1.11 -1.87
CA GLY A 48 4.87 -0.48 -1.85
C GLY A 48 4.76 1.04 -2.03
N VAL A 49 3.98 1.49 -3.00
CA VAL A 49 3.75 2.94 -3.22
C VAL A 49 3.08 3.58 -2.01
N GLY A 50 2.09 2.94 -1.40
CA GLY A 50 1.45 3.45 -0.18
C GLY A 50 2.41 3.57 1.01
N LEU A 51 3.32 2.61 1.17
CA LEU A 51 4.38 2.70 2.20
C LEU A 51 5.37 3.83 1.91
N LEU A 52 5.73 4.05 0.64
CA LEU A 52 6.58 5.18 0.25
C LEU A 52 5.87 6.50 0.55
N VAL A 53 4.59 6.63 0.19
CA VAL A 53 3.80 7.84 0.48
C VAL A 53 3.76 8.10 1.99
N LEU A 54 3.48 7.08 2.80
CA LEU A 54 3.44 7.24 4.26
C LEU A 54 4.82 7.51 4.89
N GLY A 55 5.88 6.96 4.32
CA GLY A 55 7.25 7.14 4.84
C GLY A 55 7.89 8.47 4.46
N PHE A 56 7.52 9.03 3.30
CA PHE A 56 8.16 10.23 2.75
C PHE A 56 7.30 11.50 2.84
N LEU A 57 5.97 11.42 3.01
CA LEU A 57 5.14 12.61 3.21
C LEU A 57 4.97 12.94 4.69
N PRO A 58 5.22 14.20 5.08
CA PRO A 58 4.98 14.66 6.44
C PRO A 58 3.48 14.69 6.75
N LEU A 59 3.13 14.26 7.96
CA LEU A 59 1.77 14.37 8.47
C LEU A 59 1.47 15.84 8.80
N LYS A 60 0.30 16.32 8.35
CA LYS A 60 -0.22 17.60 8.81
C LYS A 60 -0.63 17.45 10.28
N MET A 61 0.02 18.23 11.16
CA MET A 61 -0.39 18.37 12.56
C MET A 61 -1.69 19.15 12.68
#